data_AF-Q48GL7-F1
#
_entry.id   AF-Q48GL7-F1
#
_cell.length_a   1.000
_cell.length_b   1.000
_cell.length_c   1.000
_cell.angle_alpha   90.00
_cell.angle_beta   90.00
_cell.angle_gamma   90.00
#
_symmetry.space_group_name_H-M   'P 1'
#
loop_
_entity.id
_entity.type
_entity.pdbx_description
1 polymer ?
#
loop_
_entity_poly.entity_id
_entity_poly.type
_entity_poly.pdbx_seq_one_letter_code
_entity_poly.pdbx_strand_id
1 'polypeptide(L)'
;MKRCLMIVLLSVLCSGIAHAAIDAYTFRDDAERARYSELTKELRCPKCQNQDIADSNAPIAADLRKEIYRMLGEGQSNQQIIDFMVDRYGDFVRYKPSLNARTWLLWFGPAGLLIGGLVVIGFIVGRRRKAHSEQADVLSEDERQRLAALLDDHRP
;
A
#
# COMPACT_ATOMS: atom_id res chain seq x y z
N MET A 1 14.73 -37.83 35.51
CA MET A 1 15.62 -38.14 34.36
C MET A 1 14.86 -38.78 33.18
N LYS A 2 14.17 -39.91 33.36
CA LYS A 2 13.46 -40.62 32.25
C LYS A 2 12.41 -39.77 31.52
N ARG A 3 11.66 -38.93 32.25
CA ARG A 3 10.66 -38.01 31.66
C ARG A 3 11.29 -36.89 30.81
N CYS A 4 12.40 -36.31 31.24
CA CYS A 4 13.13 -35.33 30.42
C CYS A 4 13.71 -35.96 29.16
N LEU A 5 14.27 -37.17 29.28
CA LEU A 5 14.79 -37.91 28.12
C LEU A 5 13.69 -38.18 27.09
N MET A 6 12.48 -38.54 27.55
CA MET A 6 11.35 -38.82 26.67
C MET A 6 10.81 -37.55 25.97
N ILE A 7 10.80 -36.40 26.64
CA ILE A 7 10.39 -35.11 26.04
C ILE A 7 11.42 -34.64 24.99
N VAL A 8 12.70 -34.81 25.27
CA VAL A 8 13.78 -34.50 24.31
C VAL A 8 13.68 -35.43 23.10
N LEU A 9 13.44 -36.73 23.31
CA LEU A 9 13.28 -37.67 22.20
C LEU A 9 12.05 -37.34 21.35
N LEU A 10 10.91 -37.00 21.97
CA LEU A 10 9.68 -36.65 21.25
C LEU A 10 9.82 -35.34 20.46
N SER A 11 10.52 -34.34 20.99
CA SER A 11 10.77 -33.07 20.29
C SER A 11 11.73 -33.24 19.10
N VAL A 12 12.73 -34.12 19.22
CA VAL A 12 13.61 -34.49 18.10
C VAL A 12 12.83 -35.26 17.03
N LEU A 13 11.96 -36.20 17.40
CA LEU A 13 11.11 -36.91 16.43
C LEU A 13 10.08 -36.00 15.73
N CYS A 14 9.64 -34.92 16.39
CA CYS A 14 8.70 -33.95 15.82
C CYS A 14 9.39 -32.85 14.97
N SER A 15 10.73 -32.83 14.94
CA SER A 15 11.47 -31.90 14.08
C SER A 15 11.43 -32.42 12.64
N GLY A 16 10.36 -32.09 11.92
CA GLY A 16 10.19 -32.44 10.51
C GLY A 16 11.31 -31.87 9.63
N ILE A 17 11.71 -32.63 8.61
CA ILE A 17 12.69 -32.19 7.61
C ILE A 17 12.02 -31.15 6.71
N ALA A 18 12.36 -29.87 6.89
CA ALA A 18 11.95 -28.82 5.98
C ALA A 18 12.68 -28.98 4.64
N HIS A 19 11.98 -29.49 3.63
CA HIS A 19 12.50 -29.53 2.26
C HIS A 19 12.26 -28.16 1.63
N ALA A 20 13.31 -27.34 1.56
CA ALA A 20 13.32 -26.16 0.72
C ALA A 20 13.70 -26.58 -0.71
N ALA A 21 12.72 -26.64 -1.60
CA ALA A 21 13.00 -26.82 -3.02
C ALA A 21 13.50 -25.48 -3.58
N ILE A 22 14.82 -25.33 -3.67
CA ILE A 22 15.45 -24.19 -4.31
C ILE A 22 15.51 -24.48 -5.81
N ASP A 23 14.75 -23.72 -6.61
CA ASP A 23 14.86 -23.80 -8.06
C ASP A 23 16.20 -23.16 -8.49
N ALA A 24 17.17 -24.00 -8.84
CA ALA A 24 18.49 -23.54 -9.28
C ALA A 24 18.44 -23.20 -10.79
N TYR A 25 18.29 -21.91 -11.10
CA TYR A 25 18.31 -21.39 -12.47
C TYR A 25 19.69 -20.82 -12.85
N THR A 26 20.09 -21.01 -14.11
CA THR A 26 21.33 -20.46 -14.69
C THR A 26 21.01 -19.26 -15.56
N PHE A 27 21.42 -18.06 -15.14
CA PHE A 27 21.17 -16.82 -15.89
C PHE A 27 22.35 -16.48 -16.79
N ARG A 28 22.08 -15.80 -17.91
CA ARG A 28 23.14 -15.38 -18.85
C ARG A 28 24.07 -14.33 -18.26
N ASP A 29 23.54 -13.43 -17.44
CA ASP A 29 24.26 -12.37 -16.74
C ASP A 29 23.56 -11.97 -15.43
N ASP A 30 24.19 -11.08 -14.67
CA ASP A 30 23.64 -10.59 -13.40
C ASP A 30 22.39 -9.72 -13.59
N ALA A 31 22.24 -9.07 -14.75
CA ALA A 31 21.06 -8.25 -15.04
C ALA A 31 19.82 -9.12 -15.25
N GLU A 32 19.94 -10.24 -15.96
CA GLU A 32 18.85 -11.21 -16.14
C GLU A 32 18.45 -11.85 -14.81
N ARG A 33 19.43 -12.18 -13.94
CA ARG A 33 19.15 -12.65 -12.57
C ARG A 33 18.39 -11.61 -11.75
N ALA A 34 18.81 -10.34 -11.83
CA ALA A 34 18.14 -9.24 -11.13
C ALA A 34 16.69 -9.09 -11.60
N ARG A 35 16.46 -9.12 -12.92
CA ARG A 35 15.11 -9.07 -13.52
C ARG A 35 14.24 -10.23 -13.07
N TYR A 36 14.78 -11.45 -13.04
CA TYR A 36 14.07 -12.61 -12.51
C TYR A 36 13.68 -12.42 -11.05
N SER A 37 14.61 -11.95 -10.20
CA SER A 37 14.33 -11.69 -8.79
C SER A 37 13.30 -10.59 -8.59
N GLU A 38 13.27 -9.56 -9.44
CA GLU A 38 12.28 -8.49 -9.39
C GLU A 38 10.89 -9.02 -9.75
N LEU A 39 10.77 -9.68 -10.90
CA LEU A 39 9.50 -10.25 -11.39
C LEU A 39 8.89 -11.23 -10.40
N THR A 40 9.70 -12.09 -9.81
CA THR A 40 9.21 -13.10 -8.85
C THR A 40 8.75 -12.51 -7.51
N LYS A 41 9.24 -11.32 -7.14
CA LYS A 41 8.76 -10.56 -5.96
C LYS A 41 7.55 -9.68 -6.26
N GLU A 42 7.41 -9.22 -7.51
CA GLU A 42 6.29 -8.39 -7.93
C GLU A 42 5.01 -9.20 -8.19
N LEU A 43 5.15 -10.50 -8.47
CA LEU A 43 4.04 -11.40 -8.73
C LEU A 43 3.71 -12.24 -7.49
N ARG A 44 2.41 -12.37 -7.20
CA ARG A 44 1.85 -13.14 -6.08
C ARG A 44 1.32 -14.49 -6.52
N CYS A 45 1.42 -15.47 -5.64
CA CYS A 45 0.84 -16.79 -5.84
C CYS A 45 -0.71 -16.71 -5.74
N PRO A 46 -1.47 -16.99 -6.81
CA PRO A 46 -2.94 -16.84 -6.81
C PRO A 46 -3.68 -17.82 -5.91
N LYS A 47 -3.00 -18.86 -5.44
CA LYS A 47 -3.55 -19.93 -4.61
C LYS A 47 -3.04 -19.89 -3.17
N CYS A 48 -2.12 -18.98 -2.86
CA CYS A 48 -1.48 -18.87 -1.57
C CYS A 48 -2.04 -17.67 -0.79
N GLN A 49 -1.82 -17.65 0.52
CA GLN A 49 -2.24 -16.53 1.36
C GLN A 49 -1.25 -15.37 1.23
N ASN A 50 -1.55 -14.40 0.35
CA ASN A 50 -0.83 -13.14 0.20
C ASN A 50 0.71 -13.28 0.18
N GLN A 51 1.20 -14.23 -0.61
CA GLN A 51 2.62 -14.56 -0.71
C GLN A 51 3.11 -14.30 -2.14
N ASP A 52 4.31 -13.74 -2.29
CA ASP A 52 4.95 -13.66 -3.60
C ASP A 52 5.37 -15.05 -4.12
N ILE A 53 5.64 -15.13 -5.42
CA ILE A 53 6.05 -16.41 -6.04
C ILE A 53 7.53 -16.70 -5.81
N ALA A 54 8.35 -15.78 -5.30
CA ALA A 54 9.74 -16.06 -4.96
C ALA A 54 9.81 -16.94 -3.70
N ASP A 55 8.99 -16.65 -2.70
CA ASP A 55 8.99 -17.33 -1.39
C ASP A 55 8.00 -18.50 -1.30
N SER A 56 7.09 -18.62 -2.26
CA SER A 56 6.06 -19.65 -2.22
C SER A 56 6.54 -21.02 -2.72
N ASN A 57 6.34 -22.05 -1.88
CA ASN A 57 6.60 -23.45 -2.23
C ASN A 57 5.40 -24.16 -2.88
N ALA A 58 4.35 -23.42 -3.25
CA ALA A 58 3.21 -24.03 -3.93
C ALA A 58 3.58 -24.49 -5.35
N PRO A 59 3.01 -25.62 -5.85
CA PRO A 59 3.29 -26.09 -7.22
C PRO A 59 3.03 -25.02 -8.30
N ILE A 60 1.95 -24.24 -8.14
CA ILE A 60 1.64 -23.14 -9.08
C ILE A 60 2.71 -22.02 -9.07
N ALA A 61 3.35 -21.76 -7.94
CA ALA A 61 4.42 -20.76 -7.87
C ALA A 61 5.68 -21.25 -8.59
N ALA A 62 6.00 -22.54 -8.47
CA ALA A 62 7.09 -23.17 -9.23
C ALA A 62 6.84 -23.10 -10.74
N ASP A 63 5.61 -23.40 -11.19
CA ASP A 63 5.23 -23.28 -12.60
C ASP A 63 5.36 -21.84 -13.12
N LEU A 64 4.91 -20.85 -12.34
CA LEU A 64 5.04 -19.43 -12.68
C LEU A 64 6.52 -19.00 -12.77
N ARG A 65 7.35 -19.40 -11.81
CA ARG A 65 8.80 -19.12 -11.81
C ARG A 65 9.48 -19.70 -13.04
N LYS A 66 9.16 -20.95 -13.38
CA LYS A 66 9.68 -21.63 -14.57
C LYS A 66 9.30 -20.89 -15.86
N GLU A 67 8.07 -20.41 -15.93
CA GLU A 67 7.57 -19.69 -17.08
C GLU A 67 8.24 -18.31 -17.23
N ILE A 68 8.44 -17.59 -16.13
CA ILE A 68 9.21 -16.32 -16.13
C ILE A 68 10.63 -16.57 -16.62
N TYR A 69 11.30 -17.61 -16.11
CA TYR A 69 12.65 -17.96 -16.53
C TYR A 69 12.71 -18.27 -18.03
N ARG A 70 11.75 -19.03 -18.57
CA ARG A 70 11.64 -19.30 -20.01
C ARG A 70 11.53 -18.01 -20.82
N MET A 71 10.60 -17.12 -20.46
CA MET A 71 10.38 -15.87 -21.19
C MET A 71 11.56 -14.89 -21.11
N LEU A 72 12.28 -14.87 -19.99
CA LEU A 72 13.53 -14.10 -19.87
C LEU A 72 14.59 -14.62 -20.86
N GLY A 73 14.76 -15.94 -20.96
CA GLY A 73 15.66 -16.57 -21.93
C GLY A 73 15.28 -16.28 -23.39
N GLU A 74 13.99 -16.05 -23.65
CA GLU A 74 13.47 -15.61 -24.95
C GLU A 74 13.66 -14.11 -25.23
N GLY A 75 14.21 -13.36 -24.27
CA GLY A 75 14.46 -11.93 -24.42
C GLY A 75 13.23 -11.04 -24.23
N GLN A 76 12.14 -11.55 -23.67
CA GLN A 76 10.94 -10.76 -23.39
C GLN A 76 11.22 -9.67 -22.33
N SER A 77 10.56 -8.53 -22.45
CA SER A 77 10.61 -7.45 -21.45
C SER A 77 9.82 -7.80 -20.20
N ASN A 78 10.12 -7.12 -19.08
CA ASN A 78 9.39 -7.33 -17.81
C ASN A 78 7.88 -7.09 -17.98
N GLN A 79 7.50 -6.06 -18.72
CA GLN A 79 6.09 -5.72 -18.97
C GLN A 79 5.38 -6.83 -19.76
N GLN A 80 6.00 -7.36 -20.81
CA GLN A 80 5.44 -8.47 -21.59
C GLN A 80 5.24 -9.73 -20.74
N ILE A 81 6.20 -10.03 -19.86
CA ILE A 81 6.09 -11.16 -18.93
C ILE A 81 4.92 -10.92 -17.96
N ILE A 82 4.85 -9.75 -17.34
CA ILE A 82 3.78 -9.42 -16.39
C ILE A 82 2.40 -9.45 -17.07
N ASP A 83 2.29 -8.93 -18.30
CA ASP A 83 1.04 -8.92 -19.05
C ASP A 83 0.62 -10.35 -19.44
N PHE A 84 1.55 -11.20 -19.86
CA PHE A 84 1.27 -12.63 -20.09
C PHE A 84 0.76 -13.32 -18.83
N MET A 85 1.39 -13.05 -17.68
CA MET A 85 0.97 -13.65 -16.40
C MET A 85 -0.43 -13.16 -16.00
N VAL A 86 -0.77 -11.89 -16.24
CA VAL A 86 -2.12 -11.38 -15.97
C VAL A 86 -3.16 -11.93 -16.94
N ASP A 87 -2.83 -12.05 -18.23
CA ASP A 87 -3.75 -12.60 -19.22
C ASP A 87 -4.15 -14.05 -18.86
N ARG A 88 -3.18 -14.83 -18.39
CA ARG A 88 -3.38 -16.25 -18.08
C ARG A 88 -3.88 -16.54 -16.67
N TYR A 89 -3.45 -15.76 -15.67
CA TYR A 89 -3.73 -16.02 -14.25
C TYR A 89 -4.57 -14.92 -13.57
N GLY A 90 -4.94 -13.88 -14.32
CA GLY A 90 -5.76 -12.76 -13.89
C GLY A 90 -4.98 -11.65 -13.19
N ASP A 91 -5.67 -10.52 -12.94
CA ASP A 91 -5.11 -9.38 -12.19
C ASP A 91 -4.65 -9.78 -10.78
N PHE A 92 -5.17 -10.89 -10.25
CA PHE A 92 -4.77 -11.40 -8.95
C PHE A 92 -3.37 -12.00 -8.90
N VAL A 93 -2.63 -12.05 -10.01
CA VAL A 93 -1.21 -12.40 -9.99
C VAL A 93 -0.33 -11.21 -9.62
N ARG A 94 -0.78 -9.96 -9.79
CA ARG A 94 0.06 -8.79 -9.44
C ARG A 94 0.00 -8.51 -7.95
N TYR A 95 1.15 -8.32 -7.30
CA TYR A 95 1.20 -7.85 -5.92
C TYR A 95 0.70 -6.39 -5.83
N LYS A 96 1.08 -5.56 -6.81
CA LYS A 96 0.60 -4.18 -6.95
C LYS A 96 -0.46 -4.08 -8.07
N PRO A 97 -1.69 -3.62 -7.78
CA PRO A 97 -2.70 -3.43 -8.80
C PRO A 97 -2.24 -2.39 -9.83
N SER A 98 -2.50 -2.60 -11.12
CA SER A 98 -2.20 -1.57 -12.13
C SER A 98 -3.10 -0.35 -11.96
N LEU A 99 -2.63 0.84 -12.35
CA LEU A 99 -3.45 2.04 -12.45
C LEU A 99 -4.41 1.91 -13.64
N ASN A 100 -5.69 1.67 -13.38
CA ASN A 100 -6.72 1.52 -14.41
C ASN A 100 -8.07 2.04 -13.89
N ALA A 101 -9.10 2.02 -14.74
CA ALA A 101 -10.43 2.53 -14.39
C ALA A 101 -11.10 1.81 -13.20
N ARG A 102 -10.70 0.56 -12.87
CA ARG A 102 -11.22 -0.17 -11.70
C ARG A 102 -10.49 0.20 -10.42
N THR A 103 -9.19 0.49 -10.51
CA THR A 103 -8.33 0.76 -9.36
C THR A 103 -8.14 2.25 -9.10
N TRP A 104 -8.54 3.15 -10.01
CA TRP A 104 -8.27 4.59 -9.90
C TRP A 104 -8.71 5.17 -8.54
N LEU A 105 -9.85 4.73 -8.00
CA LEU A 105 -10.37 5.19 -6.72
C LEU A 105 -9.44 4.80 -5.55
N LEU A 106 -8.77 3.64 -5.64
CA LEU A 106 -7.77 3.24 -4.64
C LEU A 106 -6.57 4.18 -4.63
N TRP A 107 -6.15 4.66 -5.80
CA TRP A 107 -4.97 5.52 -5.96
C TRP A 107 -5.26 6.99 -5.65
N PHE A 108 -6.40 7.52 -6.10
CA PHE A 108 -6.75 8.94 -5.97
C PHE A 108 -7.74 9.23 -4.84
N GLY A 109 -8.43 8.21 -4.30
CA GLY A 109 -9.40 8.36 -3.22
C GLY A 109 -8.83 9.05 -1.98
N PRO A 110 -7.67 8.65 -1.44
CA PRO A 110 -7.08 9.31 -0.27
C PRO A 110 -6.80 10.81 -0.50
N ALA A 111 -6.23 11.17 -1.66
CA ALA A 111 -5.98 12.56 -2.00
C ALA A 111 -7.28 13.36 -2.20
N GLY A 112 -8.27 12.75 -2.85
CA GLY A 112 -9.60 13.36 -3.04
C GLY A 112 -10.31 13.64 -1.72
N LEU A 113 -10.23 12.73 -0.74
CA LEU A 113 -10.79 12.93 0.60
C LEU A 113 -10.08 14.07 1.35
N LEU A 114 -8.75 14.14 1.27
CA LEU A 114 -7.97 15.22 1.91
C LEU A 114 -8.34 16.59 1.32
N ILE A 115 -8.37 16.70 -0.02
CA ILE A 115 -8.73 17.93 -0.71
C ILE A 115 -10.18 18.32 -0.38
N GLY A 116 -11.10 17.36 -0.47
CA GLY A 116 -12.51 17.57 -0.12
C GLY A 116 -12.68 18.06 1.32
N GLY A 117 -11.98 17.45 2.27
CA GLY A 117 -11.98 17.87 3.67
C GLY A 117 -11.48 19.30 3.87
N LEU A 118 -10.35 19.66 3.24
CA LEU A 118 -9.79 21.02 3.30
C LEU A 118 -10.75 22.06 2.70
N VAL A 119 -11.40 21.75 1.59
CA VAL A 119 -12.39 22.62 0.96
C VAL A 119 -13.59 22.84 1.88
N VAL A 120 -14.12 21.78 2.49
CA VAL A 120 -15.25 21.87 3.44
C VAL A 120 -14.88 22.71 4.66
N ILE A 121 -13.71 22.46 5.27
CA ILE A 121 -13.25 23.23 6.43
C ILE A 121 -13.03 24.70 6.05
N GLY A 122 -12.35 24.97 4.93
CA GLY A 122 -12.12 26.32 4.43
C GLY A 122 -13.42 27.08 4.17
N PHE A 123 -14.42 26.41 3.59
CA PHE A 123 -15.76 26.98 3.38
C PHE A 123 -16.47 27.32 4.70
N ILE A 124 -16.44 26.42 5.68
CA ILE A 124 -17.06 26.64 7.00
C ILE A 124 -16.38 27.81 7.72
N VAL A 125 -15.04 27.82 7.76
CA VAL A 125 -14.26 28.88 8.42
C VAL A 125 -14.46 30.22 7.72
N GLY A 126 -14.46 30.25 6.38
CA GLY A 126 -14.70 31.46 5.60
C GLY A 126 -16.08 32.07 5.86
N ARG A 127 -17.13 31.25 5.93
CA ARG A 127 -18.49 31.73 6.28
C ARG A 127 -18.56 32.27 7.71
N ARG A 128 -17.94 31.59 8.68
CA ARG A 128 -17.91 32.06 10.08
C ARG A 128 -17.16 33.39 10.23
N ARG A 129 -16.04 33.56 9.52
CA ARG A 129 -15.29 34.83 9.53
C ARG A 129 -16.08 35.98 8.92
N LYS A 130 -16.80 35.77 7.82
CA LYS A 130 -17.68 36.79 7.25
C LYS A 130 -18.79 37.21 8.22
N ALA A 131 -19.48 36.25 8.83
CA ALA A 131 -20.53 36.53 9.82
C ALA A 131 -20.02 37.33 11.03
N HIS A 132 -18.84 36.97 11.55
CA HIS A 132 -18.23 37.68 12.69
C HIS A 132 -17.68 39.07 12.29
N SER A 133 -17.24 39.24 11.04
CA SER A 133 -16.80 40.55 10.53
C SER A 133 -17.96 41.51 10.33
N GLU A 134 -19.13 41.04 9.87
CA GLU A 134 -20.33 41.87 9.76
C GLU A 134 -20.82 42.32 11.14
N GLN A 135 -20.76 41.47 12.17
CA GLN A 135 -21.13 41.85 13.55
C GLN A 135 -20.13 42.78 14.24
N ALA A 136 -18.84 42.72 13.89
CA ALA A 136 -17.83 43.62 14.44
C ALA A 136 -17.89 45.05 13.84
N ASP A 137 -18.42 45.20 12.63
CA ASP A 137 -18.49 46.50 11.93
C ASP A 137 -19.74 47.32 12.33
N VAL A 138 -20.78 46.67 12.88
CA VAL A 138 -21.98 47.31 13.42
C VAL A 138 -22.05 47.12 14.94
N LEU A 139 -21.24 47.89 15.68
CA LEU A 139 -21.52 48.13 17.11
C LEU A 139 -22.92 48.75 17.23
N SER A 140 -23.77 48.15 18.05
CA SER A 140 -25.06 48.75 18.41
C SER A 140 -24.84 50.08 19.16
N GLU A 141 -25.80 51.00 19.10
CA GLU A 141 -25.71 52.31 19.76
C GLU A 141 -25.36 52.19 21.26
N ASP A 142 -25.93 51.21 21.95
CA ASP A 142 -25.65 50.94 23.37
C ASP A 142 -24.19 50.50 23.60
N GLU A 143 -23.65 49.67 22.72
CA GLU A 143 -22.25 49.23 22.79
C GLU A 143 -21.27 50.37 22.49
N ARG A 144 -21.63 51.28 21.56
CA ARG A 144 -20.84 52.49 21.27
C ARG A 144 -20.80 53.44 22.46
N GLN A 145 -21.94 53.67 23.11
CA GLN A 145 -22.01 54.52 24.31
C GLN A 145 -21.20 53.94 25.46
N ARG A 146 -21.30 52.62 25.68
CA ARG A 146 -20.55 51.94 26.73
C ARG A 146 -19.04 51.96 26.46
N LEU A 147 -18.62 51.79 25.21
CA LEU A 147 -17.22 51.92 24.82
C LEU A 147 -16.70 53.36 24.99
N ALA A 148 -17.50 54.36 24.63
CA ALA A 148 -17.15 55.76 24.81
C ALA A 148 -16.96 56.10 26.31
N ALA A 149 -17.85 55.61 27.18
CA ALA A 149 -17.72 55.80 28.63
C ALA A 149 -16.44 55.18 29.20
N LEU A 150 -16.05 53.98 28.73
CA LEU A 150 -14.81 53.31 29.15
C LEU A 150 -13.55 54.02 28.64
N LEU A 151 -13.59 54.59 27.43
CA LEU A 151 -12.48 55.36 26.86
C LEU A 151 -12.28 56.72 27.55
N ASP A 152 -13.37 57.32 28.06
CA ASP A 152 -13.34 58.60 28.76
C ASP A 152 -12.79 58.45 30.19
N ASP A 153 -13.15 57.36 30.88
CA ASP A 153 -12.65 57.00 32.23
C ASP A 153 -11.13 56.75 32.28
N HIS A 154 -10.52 56.37 31.15
CA HIS A 154 -9.08 56.10 31.03
C HIS A 154 -8.29 57.19 30.30
N ARG A 155 -8.89 58.34 30.00
CA ARG A 155 -8.14 59.52 29.56
C ARG A 155 -7.51 60.21 30.79
N PRO A 156 -6.18 60.40 30.82
CA PRO A 156 -5.50 61.06 31.92
C PRO A 156 -5.89 62.54 32.07
#